data_AF-A0A7V0JFX2-F1
#
_entry.id   AF-A0A7V0JFX2-F1
#
_cell.length_a   1.000
_cell.length_b   1.000
_cell.length_c   1.000
_cell.angle_alpha   90.00
_cell.angle_beta   90.00
_cell.angle_gamma   90.00
#
_symmetry.space_group_name_H-M   'P 1'
#
loop_
_entity.id
_entity.type
_entity.pdbx_description
1 polymer ?
#
loop_
_entity_poly.entity_id
_entity_poly.type
_entity_poly.pdbx_seq_one_letter_code
_entity_poly.pdbx_strand_id
1 'polypeptide(L)'
;MRAVRSEPVLGILLKLTTLFIALIFLVLFQGCAEDDISLRRFPYPYRAGLALSSDIDGTDSVAEFLTIQEYLCTRRNTNWGTGLGLEVGGSFWFYDFSGLSNFTVFDTSGAVDSVAARVINDFIRSGYIDCLHTYGDFNSKEYQFETWMAEKAARYFEQNDLSVPAWVNHGNFNNTQCLGRQSYERGDNPSTPEYHSFLLKDFGIRYIETWNVTHRVSMDRTAGIKDAAWGVYEFLFSLKEWVRTGRPDLMTNSRLLDQFTLDDGLDFWRFRRFINDDGDVSQYGVDVEYLADQIEAKNLDKLIKAGGYQIIYTHFGANDRFDDYLPEVTRDKLEMLAERFDDGEILITTTTRLLDYNLMTRLIDWRYEEEDGEYLIEVEALHDPLNPEAEYAVSRLMGLTFYTPSPEKTSLYYQGEKVTDLQVNPPDYTGRSSVGIRWEWLQYPEWY
;
A
#
# COMPACT_ATOMS: atom_id res chain seq x y z
N MET A 1 -32.61 20.04 41.77
CA MET A 1 -31.48 19.97 40.81
C MET A 1 -30.32 19.26 41.49
N ARG A 2 -30.05 18.00 41.13
CA ARG A 2 -28.90 17.25 41.66
C ARG A 2 -27.66 17.62 40.83
N ALA A 3 -26.64 18.17 41.50
CA ALA A 3 -25.35 18.45 40.89
C ALA A 3 -24.65 17.13 40.54
N VAL A 4 -24.43 16.88 39.25
CA VAL A 4 -23.55 15.79 38.79
C VAL A 4 -22.12 16.23 39.09
N ARG A 5 -21.46 15.55 40.03
CA ARG A 5 -20.02 15.73 40.28
C ARG A 5 -19.28 15.16 39.08
N SER A 6 -18.68 16.03 38.26
CA SER A 6 -17.68 15.63 37.27
C SER A 6 -16.45 15.11 38.01
N GLU A 7 -16.14 13.81 37.89
CA GLU A 7 -14.79 13.36 38.22
C GLU A 7 -13.79 14.12 37.34
N PRO A 8 -12.65 14.57 37.89
CA PRO A 8 -11.62 15.21 37.08
C PRO A 8 -11.11 14.17 36.07
N VAL A 9 -11.16 14.50 34.78
CA VAL A 9 -10.70 13.70 33.64
C VAL A 9 -9.35 13.00 33.88
N LEU A 10 -8.49 13.64 34.68
CA LEU A 10 -7.18 13.11 35.10
C LEU A 10 -7.26 11.80 35.91
N GLY A 11 -8.29 11.63 36.74
CA GLY A 11 -8.49 10.43 37.57
C GLY A 11 -8.98 9.22 36.76
N ILE A 12 -9.72 9.46 35.68
CA ILE A 12 -10.14 8.43 34.73
C ILE A 12 -8.95 7.99 33.86
N LEU A 13 -8.13 8.94 33.38
CA LEU A 13 -6.91 8.65 32.63
C LEU A 13 -5.95 7.75 33.42
N LEU A 14 -5.68 8.08 34.69
CA LEU A 14 -4.74 7.33 35.50
C LEU A 14 -5.18 5.87 35.74
N LYS A 15 -6.48 5.65 35.90
CA LYS A 15 -7.06 4.31 36.08
C LYS A 15 -7.00 3.50 34.78
N LEU A 16 -7.29 4.11 33.64
CA LEU A 16 -7.19 3.46 32.32
C LEU A 16 -5.74 3.08 31.98
N THR A 17 -4.78 3.96 32.25
CA THR A 17 -3.35 3.67 32.04
C THR A 17 -2.88 2.49 32.90
N THR A 18 -3.33 2.43 34.16
CA THR A 18 -2.94 1.34 35.08
C THR A 18 -3.57 0.00 34.66
N LEU A 19 -4.82 0.00 34.23
CA LEU A 19 -5.52 -1.19 33.73
C LEU A 19 -4.88 -1.72 32.44
N PHE A 20 -4.46 -0.80 31.56
CA PHE A 20 -3.81 -1.13 30.29
C PHE A 20 -2.40 -1.70 30.49
N ILE A 21 -1.61 -1.14 31.42
CA ILE A 21 -0.32 -1.71 31.82
C ILE A 21 -0.49 -3.13 32.38
N ALA A 22 -1.50 -3.35 33.23
CA ALA A 22 -1.79 -4.68 33.75
C ALA A 22 -2.20 -5.68 32.64
N LEU A 23 -2.93 -5.23 31.62
CA LEU A 23 -3.29 -6.02 30.45
C LEU A 23 -2.07 -6.41 29.61
N ILE A 24 -1.13 -5.48 29.41
CA ILE A 24 0.16 -5.74 28.75
C ILE A 24 0.93 -6.82 29.51
N PHE A 25 1.00 -6.75 30.84
CA PHE A 25 1.65 -7.79 31.65
C PHE A 25 0.95 -9.16 31.54
N LEU A 26 -0.37 -9.19 31.36
CA LEU A 26 -1.12 -10.44 31.20
C LEU A 26 -0.85 -11.09 29.83
N VAL A 27 -0.78 -10.28 28.76
CA VAL A 27 -0.47 -10.74 27.39
C VAL A 27 1.00 -11.18 27.27
N LEU A 28 1.91 -10.54 28.00
CA LEU A 28 3.35 -10.87 28.00
C LEU A 28 3.70 -12.19 28.70
N PHE A 29 2.80 -12.78 29.50
CA PHE A 29 3.07 -13.98 30.30
C PHE A 29 2.22 -15.21 29.94
N GLN A 30 1.35 -15.13 28.91
CA GLN A 30 0.86 -16.34 28.26
C GLN A 30 1.96 -16.85 27.33
N GLY A 31 2.76 -17.78 27.84
CA GLY A 31 3.56 -18.65 26.98
C GLY A 31 2.61 -19.46 26.12
N CYS A 32 2.36 -19.00 24.89
CA CYS A 32 1.73 -19.83 23.88
C CYS A 32 2.65 -21.00 23.60
N ALA A 33 2.12 -22.21 23.73
CA ALA A 33 2.69 -23.34 23.00
C ALA A 33 2.75 -22.91 21.53
N GLU A 34 3.89 -23.11 20.87
CA GLU A 34 3.97 -22.96 19.42
C GLU A 34 3.05 -24.03 18.82
N ASP A 35 1.90 -23.61 18.27
CA ASP A 35 1.07 -24.51 17.49
C ASP A 35 1.88 -25.03 16.29
N ASP A 36 1.78 -26.33 16.02
CA ASP A 36 2.51 -26.98 14.92
C ASP A 36 2.17 -26.32 13.56
N ILE A 37 0.93 -25.82 13.42
CA ILE A 37 0.46 -25.05 12.27
C ILE A 37 0.30 -23.58 12.63
N SER A 38 0.83 -22.70 11.77
CA SER A 38 0.66 -21.24 11.95
C SER A 38 0.72 -20.52 10.61
N LEU A 39 -0.03 -19.41 10.50
CA LEU A 39 -0.01 -18.55 9.33
C LEU A 39 1.35 -17.86 9.18
N ARG A 40 1.93 -17.93 7.97
CA ARG A 40 3.10 -17.12 7.61
C ARG A 40 2.69 -15.68 7.38
N ARG A 41 3.56 -14.77 7.79
CA ARG A 41 3.35 -13.35 7.59
C ARG A 41 3.40 -12.93 6.13
N PHE A 42 4.35 -13.46 5.35
CA PHE A 42 4.54 -13.15 3.93
C PHE A 42 4.46 -14.43 3.09
N PRO A 43 4.18 -14.31 1.78
CA PRO A 43 4.28 -15.44 0.88
C PRO A 43 5.68 -16.06 0.97
N TYR A 44 5.78 -17.39 0.88
CA TYR A 44 7.08 -18.04 0.79
C TYR A 44 7.84 -17.53 -0.45
N PRO A 45 9.17 -17.29 -0.38
CA PRO A 45 10.07 -17.45 0.77
C PRO A 45 10.28 -16.17 1.62
N TYR A 46 9.52 -15.12 1.35
CA TYR A 46 9.85 -13.76 1.77
C TYR A 46 9.72 -13.50 3.27
N ARG A 47 10.50 -12.52 3.73
CA ARG A 47 10.62 -12.15 5.15
C ARG A 47 10.04 -10.78 5.46
N ALA A 48 9.96 -9.93 4.45
CA ALA A 48 9.38 -8.60 4.47
C ALA A 48 8.68 -8.32 3.14
N GLY A 49 7.85 -7.28 3.10
CA GLY A 49 7.17 -6.85 1.89
C GLY A 49 7.43 -5.37 1.60
N LEU A 50 7.70 -5.06 0.34
CA LEU A 50 8.01 -3.72 -0.11
C LEU A 50 7.30 -3.41 -1.42
N ALA A 51 6.79 -2.19 -1.53
CA ALA A 51 6.32 -1.61 -2.79
C ALA A 51 7.08 -0.33 -3.08
N LEU A 52 7.45 -0.14 -4.34
CA LEU A 52 7.85 1.17 -4.87
C LEU A 52 6.58 1.82 -5.42
N SER A 53 6.12 2.90 -4.80
CA SER A 53 4.94 3.66 -5.19
C SER A 53 5.41 4.92 -5.91
N SER A 54 5.50 4.84 -7.24
CA SER A 54 5.85 6.00 -8.05
C SER A 54 4.64 6.85 -8.37
N ASP A 55 4.68 8.10 -7.94
CA ASP A 55 3.79 9.13 -8.46
C ASP A 55 4.26 9.50 -9.89
N ILE A 56 3.33 9.84 -10.79
CA ILE A 56 3.60 10.02 -12.23
C ILE A 56 4.30 11.34 -12.56
N ASP A 57 4.52 12.18 -11.55
CA ASP A 57 5.11 13.50 -11.67
C ASP A 57 6.45 13.48 -12.42
N GLY A 58 6.61 14.44 -13.31
CA GLY A 58 7.80 14.62 -14.13
C GLY A 58 7.86 13.70 -15.35
N THR A 59 6.99 12.70 -15.48
CA THR A 59 7.04 11.80 -16.65
C THR A 59 6.60 12.55 -17.90
N ASP A 60 7.56 12.79 -18.79
CA ASP A 60 7.44 13.68 -19.94
C ASP A 60 6.97 12.98 -21.20
N SER A 61 7.01 11.65 -21.25
CA SER A 61 6.53 10.92 -22.43
C SER A 61 6.16 9.46 -22.16
N VAL A 62 5.38 8.91 -23.08
CA VAL A 62 5.14 7.45 -23.17
C VAL A 62 6.44 6.67 -23.31
N ALA A 63 7.41 7.17 -24.07
CA ALA A 63 8.68 6.49 -24.31
C ALA A 63 9.51 6.37 -23.03
N GLU A 64 9.57 7.45 -22.26
CA GLU A 64 10.20 7.46 -20.93
C GLU A 64 9.53 6.45 -20.00
N PHE A 65 8.21 6.53 -19.84
CA PHE A 65 7.45 5.61 -18.98
C PHE A 65 7.74 4.16 -19.34
N LEU A 66 7.63 3.80 -20.62
CA LEU A 66 7.87 2.43 -21.10
C LEU A 66 9.33 1.99 -20.92
N THR A 67 10.30 2.89 -21.11
CA THR A 67 11.73 2.58 -20.92
C THR A 67 12.02 2.23 -19.46
N ILE A 68 11.52 3.04 -18.54
CA ILE A 68 11.69 2.80 -17.09
C ILE A 68 10.96 1.52 -16.70
N GLN A 69 9.69 1.36 -17.09
CA GLN A 69 8.90 0.19 -16.73
C GLN A 69 9.45 -1.11 -17.31
N GLU A 70 9.98 -1.11 -18.53
CA GLU A 70 10.56 -2.32 -19.13
C GLU A 70 11.80 -2.78 -18.35
N TYR A 71 12.65 -1.84 -17.92
CA TYR A 71 13.80 -2.16 -17.07
C TYR A 71 13.39 -2.67 -15.69
N LEU A 72 12.45 -2.00 -15.02
CA LEU A 72 12.02 -2.41 -13.69
C LEU A 72 11.29 -3.75 -13.71
N CYS A 73 10.39 -3.94 -14.66
CA CYS A 73 9.33 -4.96 -14.56
C CYS A 73 9.52 -6.20 -15.43
N THR A 74 10.55 -6.24 -16.27
CA THR A 74 10.81 -7.40 -17.14
C THR A 74 12.19 -7.98 -16.90
N ARG A 75 12.49 -9.16 -17.47
CA ARG A 75 13.84 -9.72 -17.56
C ARG A 75 14.43 -9.60 -18.98
N ARG A 76 13.92 -8.65 -19.77
CA ARG A 76 14.36 -8.42 -21.16
C ARG A 76 15.69 -7.67 -21.19
N ASN A 77 16.36 -7.70 -22.33
CA ASN A 77 17.51 -6.81 -22.55
C ASN A 77 17.00 -5.39 -22.82
N THR A 78 17.49 -4.45 -22.03
CA THR A 78 17.17 -3.01 -22.12
C THR A 78 18.44 -2.21 -22.40
N ASN A 79 18.30 -0.89 -22.53
CA ASN A 79 19.45 0.01 -22.68
C ASN A 79 20.35 0.06 -21.43
N TRP A 80 19.85 -0.39 -20.28
CA TRP A 80 20.59 -0.44 -19.01
C TRP A 80 21.04 -1.85 -18.63
N GLY A 81 20.92 -2.83 -19.53
CA GLY A 81 21.22 -4.23 -19.27
C GLY A 81 19.97 -5.09 -19.13
N THR A 82 20.08 -6.24 -18.49
CA THR A 82 18.93 -7.13 -18.24
C THR A 82 17.99 -6.45 -17.24
N GLY A 83 16.70 -6.39 -17.56
CA GLY A 83 15.69 -5.88 -16.64
C GLY A 83 15.63 -6.68 -15.33
N LEU A 84 15.04 -6.04 -14.32
CA LEU A 84 15.05 -6.46 -12.92
C LEU A 84 13.92 -7.43 -12.55
N GLY A 85 12.90 -7.56 -13.40
CA GLY A 85 11.72 -8.40 -13.19
C GLY A 85 11.04 -8.20 -11.84
N LEU A 86 11.02 -6.96 -11.34
CA LEU A 86 10.33 -6.55 -10.14
C LEU A 86 8.87 -6.20 -10.47
N GLU A 87 7.94 -6.40 -9.56
CA GLU A 87 6.59 -5.86 -9.71
C GLU A 87 6.54 -4.43 -9.15
N VAL A 88 6.90 -3.44 -9.96
CA VAL A 88 6.86 -2.03 -9.56
C VAL A 88 5.57 -1.38 -10.04
N GLY A 89 4.78 -0.85 -9.09
CA GLY A 89 3.54 -0.15 -9.38
C GLY A 89 3.77 1.34 -9.65
N GLY A 90 2.91 1.91 -10.47
CA GLY A 90 2.88 3.34 -10.75
C GLY A 90 1.50 3.94 -10.57
N SER A 91 1.43 5.23 -10.84
CA SER A 91 0.18 5.97 -10.88
C SER A 91 0.00 6.68 -12.21
N PHE A 92 -1.11 7.39 -12.36
CA PHE A 92 -1.40 8.19 -13.54
C PHE A 92 -2.27 9.40 -13.17
N TRP A 93 -2.36 10.34 -14.12
CA TRP A 93 -3.32 11.43 -14.10
C TRP A 93 -4.28 11.36 -15.28
N PHE A 94 -5.48 11.91 -15.09
CA PHE A 94 -6.38 12.17 -16.19
C PHE A 94 -6.00 13.44 -16.95
N TYR A 95 -5.56 14.47 -16.22
CA TYR A 95 -5.28 15.79 -16.77
C TYR A 95 -3.90 16.27 -16.33
N ASP A 96 -3.21 16.97 -17.21
CA ASP A 96 -2.07 17.81 -16.83
C ASP A 96 -2.30 19.24 -17.34
N PHE A 97 -2.52 20.15 -16.41
CA PHE A 97 -2.69 21.58 -16.70
C PHE A 97 -1.46 22.41 -16.30
N SER A 98 -0.49 21.81 -15.61
CA SER A 98 0.74 22.50 -15.18
C SER A 98 1.92 22.23 -16.11
N GLY A 99 1.82 21.20 -16.97
CA GLY A 99 2.93 20.75 -17.79
C GLY A 99 3.95 19.91 -16.99
N LEU A 100 3.55 19.38 -15.83
CA LEU A 100 4.40 18.52 -15.00
C LEU A 100 4.46 17.08 -15.50
N SER A 101 3.52 16.62 -16.32
CA SER A 101 3.57 15.31 -16.95
C SER A 101 2.78 15.28 -18.25
N ASN A 102 3.44 14.97 -19.36
CA ASN A 102 2.75 14.77 -20.63
C ASN A 102 2.22 13.32 -20.79
N PHE A 103 2.28 12.50 -19.73
CA PHE A 103 1.74 11.14 -19.71
C PHE A 103 0.39 11.10 -18.96
N THR A 104 -0.68 11.50 -19.66
CA THR A 104 -2.04 11.59 -19.10
C THR A 104 -3.09 10.99 -20.02
N VAL A 105 -4.28 10.73 -19.48
CA VAL A 105 -5.40 10.18 -20.27
C VAL A 105 -5.97 11.22 -21.24
N PHE A 106 -6.10 12.47 -20.80
CA PHE A 106 -6.61 13.57 -21.59
C PHE A 106 -5.50 14.59 -21.89
N ASP A 107 -5.41 15.02 -23.14
CA ASP A 107 -4.51 16.11 -23.54
C ASP A 107 -4.92 17.45 -22.91
N THR A 108 -4.12 18.49 -23.13
CA THR A 108 -4.35 19.84 -22.59
C THR A 108 -5.65 20.50 -23.09
N SER A 109 -6.24 20.02 -24.19
CA SER A 109 -7.56 20.45 -24.66
C SER A 109 -8.71 19.68 -23.98
N GLY A 110 -8.36 18.65 -23.21
CA GLY A 110 -9.28 17.68 -22.63
C GLY A 110 -9.72 16.59 -23.61
N ALA A 111 -9.16 16.47 -24.80
CA ALA A 111 -9.45 15.33 -25.67
C ALA A 111 -8.67 14.09 -25.18
N VAL A 112 -9.12 12.89 -25.51
CA VAL A 112 -8.39 11.66 -25.13
C VAL A 112 -7.06 11.62 -25.90
N ASP A 113 -5.93 11.55 -25.19
CA ASP A 113 -4.65 11.22 -25.81
C ASP A 113 -4.63 9.73 -26.13
N SER A 114 -4.86 9.39 -27.40
CA SER A 114 -5.03 7.99 -27.77
C SER A 114 -3.79 7.12 -27.51
N VAL A 115 -2.58 7.67 -27.45
CA VAL A 115 -1.37 6.87 -27.23
C VAL A 115 -1.15 6.69 -25.74
N ALA A 116 -1.06 7.78 -24.98
CA ALA A 116 -0.86 7.72 -23.53
C ALA A 116 -2.02 6.99 -22.84
N ALA A 117 -3.27 7.28 -23.23
CA ALA A 117 -4.44 6.63 -22.65
C ALA A 117 -4.48 5.11 -22.92
N ARG A 118 -4.03 4.64 -24.10
CA ARG A 118 -3.88 3.19 -24.33
C ARG A 118 -2.86 2.58 -23.38
N VAL A 119 -1.70 3.22 -23.22
CA VAL A 119 -0.64 2.76 -22.32
C VAL A 119 -1.13 2.67 -20.89
N ILE A 120 -1.74 3.75 -20.41
CA ILE A 120 -2.36 3.79 -19.09
C ILE A 120 -3.37 2.66 -18.92
N ASN A 121 -4.27 2.46 -19.88
CA ASN A 121 -5.30 1.42 -19.80
C ASN A 121 -4.72 0.00 -19.68
N ASP A 122 -3.72 -0.38 -20.50
CA ASP A 122 -3.21 -1.75 -20.42
C ASP A 122 -2.32 -1.97 -19.19
N PHE A 123 -1.64 -0.92 -18.71
CA PHE A 123 -0.92 -0.96 -17.44
C PHE A 123 -1.88 -1.02 -16.23
N ILE A 124 -3.05 -0.39 -16.29
CA ILE A 124 -4.12 -0.57 -15.29
C ILE A 124 -4.60 -2.03 -15.31
N ARG A 125 -4.93 -2.57 -16.48
CA ARG A 125 -5.46 -3.95 -16.60
C ARG A 125 -4.44 -5.03 -16.19
N SER A 126 -3.16 -4.78 -16.43
CA SER A 126 -2.08 -5.67 -16.00
C SER A 126 -1.67 -5.45 -14.54
N GLY A 127 -2.19 -4.43 -13.87
CA GLY A 127 -1.93 -4.13 -12.46
C GLY A 127 -0.65 -3.35 -12.18
N TYR A 128 0.10 -2.92 -13.20
CA TYR A 128 1.32 -2.12 -13.03
C TYR A 128 1.03 -0.61 -12.86
N ILE A 129 -0.16 -0.14 -13.21
CA ILE A 129 -0.69 1.14 -12.72
C ILE A 129 -1.85 0.82 -11.79
N ASP A 130 -1.66 1.08 -10.50
CA ASP A 130 -2.60 0.67 -9.46
C ASP A 130 -3.03 1.80 -8.51
N CYS A 131 -2.53 3.02 -8.77
CA CYS A 131 -2.88 4.23 -8.06
C CYS A 131 -3.43 5.31 -9.02
N LEU A 132 -4.57 5.92 -8.66
CA LEU A 132 -5.01 7.20 -9.21
C LEU A 132 -4.37 8.32 -8.39
N HIS A 133 -3.46 9.09 -8.99
CA HIS A 133 -2.75 10.16 -8.28
C HIS A 133 -3.54 11.48 -8.28
N THR A 134 -4.76 11.45 -7.74
CA THR A 134 -5.80 12.46 -8.01
C THR A 134 -6.14 12.56 -9.51
N TYR A 135 -6.94 13.54 -9.90
CA TYR A 135 -7.30 13.72 -11.31
C TYR A 135 -6.20 14.37 -12.16
N GLY A 136 -5.24 15.06 -11.55
CA GLY A 136 -4.22 15.83 -12.25
C GLY A 136 -3.53 16.84 -11.34
N ASP A 137 -2.59 17.60 -11.92
CA ASP A 137 -1.93 18.67 -11.20
C ASP A 137 -2.68 20.02 -11.29
N PHE A 138 -3.12 20.51 -10.13
CA PHE A 138 -3.76 21.80 -9.94
C PHE A 138 -2.94 22.73 -9.03
N ASN A 139 -1.62 22.55 -8.97
CA ASN A 139 -0.71 23.40 -8.20
C ASN A 139 -0.76 24.88 -8.62
N SER A 140 -1.13 25.17 -9.87
CA SER A 140 -1.29 26.52 -10.39
C SER A 140 -2.64 27.12 -10.01
N LYS A 141 -2.69 28.46 -9.83
CA LYS A 141 -3.96 29.18 -9.64
C LYS A 141 -4.72 29.41 -10.95
N GLU A 142 -4.09 29.15 -12.09
CA GLU A 142 -4.67 29.39 -13.41
C GLU A 142 -5.71 28.34 -13.78
N TYR A 143 -5.53 27.11 -13.28
CA TYR A 143 -6.42 25.99 -13.51
C TYR A 143 -6.87 25.44 -12.16
N GLN A 144 -8.18 25.26 -12.00
CA GLN A 144 -8.76 24.75 -10.76
C GLN A 144 -9.55 23.50 -11.09
N PHE A 145 -9.58 22.58 -10.14
CA PHE A 145 -10.40 21.40 -10.27
C PHE A 145 -11.89 21.80 -10.28
N GLU A 146 -12.64 21.13 -11.15
CA GLU A 146 -14.09 21.22 -11.21
C GLU A 146 -14.68 19.81 -11.23
N THR A 147 -15.78 19.56 -10.50
CA THR A 147 -16.36 18.22 -10.35
C THR A 147 -16.70 17.53 -11.68
N TRP A 148 -17.04 18.27 -12.74
CA TRP A 148 -17.29 17.66 -14.06
C TRP A 148 -16.06 16.91 -14.61
N MET A 149 -14.85 17.29 -14.20
CA MET A 149 -13.61 16.61 -14.57
C MET A 149 -13.56 15.20 -13.99
N ALA A 150 -13.99 15.03 -12.73
CA ALA A 150 -14.14 13.74 -12.08
C ALA A 150 -15.26 12.91 -12.72
N GLU A 151 -16.41 13.52 -13.02
CA GLU A 151 -17.51 12.82 -13.71
C GLU A 151 -17.08 12.34 -15.10
N LYS A 152 -16.27 13.13 -15.82
CA LYS A 152 -15.74 12.74 -17.13
C LYS A 152 -14.74 11.61 -17.00
N ALA A 153 -13.86 11.65 -16.00
CA ALA A 153 -12.94 10.57 -15.67
C ALA A 153 -13.71 9.26 -15.35
N ALA A 154 -14.77 9.34 -14.56
CA ALA A 154 -15.61 8.18 -14.22
C ALA A 154 -16.28 7.57 -15.46
N ARG A 155 -16.86 8.40 -16.34
CA ARG A 155 -17.40 7.94 -17.64
C ARG A 155 -16.34 7.27 -18.51
N TYR A 156 -15.11 7.78 -18.52
CA TYR A 156 -14.02 7.16 -19.27
C TYR A 156 -13.68 5.78 -18.71
N PHE A 157 -13.61 5.63 -17.38
CA PHE A 157 -13.37 4.34 -16.73
C PHE A 157 -14.46 3.32 -17.04
N GLU A 158 -15.72 3.71 -16.89
CA GLU A 158 -16.88 2.87 -17.22
C GLU A 158 -16.85 2.41 -18.69
N GLN A 159 -16.58 3.32 -19.63
CA GLN A 159 -16.54 3.01 -21.06
C GLN A 159 -15.40 2.07 -21.46
N ASN A 160 -14.32 2.01 -20.66
CA ASN A 160 -13.14 1.20 -20.95
C ASN A 160 -13.01 -0.02 -20.04
N ASP A 161 -13.99 -0.28 -19.16
CA ASP A 161 -13.97 -1.38 -18.19
C ASP A 161 -12.68 -1.37 -17.36
N LEU A 162 -12.40 -0.21 -16.75
CA LEU A 162 -11.20 0.02 -15.93
C LEU A 162 -11.56 0.14 -14.45
N SER A 163 -10.63 -0.28 -13.60
CA SER A 163 -10.70 -0.15 -12.16
C SER A 163 -9.29 0.06 -11.60
N VAL A 164 -9.15 1.00 -10.66
CA VAL A 164 -7.90 1.31 -9.97
C VAL A 164 -8.14 1.32 -8.45
N PRO A 165 -7.43 0.49 -7.66
CA PRO A 165 -7.78 0.24 -6.27
C PRO A 165 -7.32 1.30 -5.26
N ALA A 166 -6.35 2.15 -5.61
CA ALA A 166 -5.82 3.16 -4.70
C ALA A 166 -5.97 4.59 -5.23
N TRP A 167 -6.24 5.52 -4.32
CA TRP A 167 -6.16 6.96 -4.51
C TRP A 167 -4.94 7.51 -3.78
N VAL A 168 -4.20 8.43 -4.40
CA VAL A 168 -3.08 9.13 -3.79
C VAL A 168 -3.24 10.62 -3.97
N ASN A 169 -3.22 11.38 -2.87
CA ASN A 169 -3.27 12.85 -2.93
C ASN A 169 -2.04 13.45 -3.62
N HIS A 170 -2.23 14.60 -4.27
CA HIS A 170 -1.19 15.31 -5.02
C HIS A 170 -1.13 16.80 -4.66
N GLY A 171 0.06 17.36 -4.76
CA GLY A 171 0.34 18.78 -4.85
C GLY A 171 0.17 19.59 -3.56
N ASN A 172 -0.07 20.88 -3.73
CA ASN A 172 -0.13 21.88 -2.68
C ASN A 172 -1.57 22.29 -2.32
N PHE A 173 -1.72 23.36 -1.54
CA PHE A 173 -3.01 23.87 -1.08
C PHE A 173 -4.01 24.31 -2.18
N ASN A 174 -3.60 24.38 -3.45
CA ASN A 174 -4.49 24.62 -4.59
C ASN A 174 -5.15 23.33 -5.11
N ASN A 175 -4.66 22.16 -4.73
CA ASN A 175 -5.23 20.86 -5.10
C ASN A 175 -6.44 20.54 -4.23
N THR A 176 -7.53 21.26 -4.48
CA THR A 176 -8.75 21.17 -3.70
C THR A 176 -9.51 19.86 -3.90
N GLN A 177 -9.19 19.10 -4.95
CA GLN A 177 -9.66 17.75 -5.19
C GLN A 177 -9.08 16.70 -4.23
N CYS A 178 -8.06 17.03 -3.43
CA CYS A 178 -7.53 16.08 -2.47
C CYS A 178 -8.58 15.71 -1.40
N LEU A 179 -8.46 14.49 -0.87
CA LEU A 179 -9.33 13.92 0.16
C LEU A 179 -8.63 14.01 1.52
N GLY A 180 -9.36 14.30 2.59
CA GLY A 180 -8.80 14.19 3.94
C GLY A 180 -9.30 15.21 4.95
N ARG A 181 -8.38 15.80 5.71
CA ARG A 181 -8.66 16.66 6.88
C ARG A 181 -8.04 18.05 6.79
N GLN A 182 -7.19 18.32 5.80
CA GLN A 182 -6.61 19.64 5.61
C GLN A 182 -7.67 20.59 5.07
N SER A 183 -7.58 21.88 5.39
CA SER A 183 -8.63 22.86 5.06
C SER A 183 -8.86 23.07 3.56
N TYR A 184 -7.89 22.68 2.73
CA TYR A 184 -8.01 22.75 1.27
C TYR A 184 -8.46 21.42 0.65
N GLU A 185 -8.36 20.29 1.36
CA GLU A 185 -8.83 18.98 0.90
C GLU A 185 -10.36 19.00 0.94
N ARG A 186 -11.00 19.22 -0.21
CA ARG A 186 -12.44 19.44 -0.34
C ARG A 186 -13.12 18.38 -1.17
N GLY A 187 -12.37 17.39 -1.67
CA GLY A 187 -12.89 16.34 -2.54
C GLY A 187 -13.98 15.49 -1.90
N ASP A 188 -13.96 15.40 -0.57
CA ASP A 188 -14.90 14.62 0.23
C ASP A 188 -15.90 15.45 1.05
N ASN A 189 -15.98 16.76 0.82
CA ASN A 189 -16.89 17.64 1.53
C ASN A 189 -18.17 17.94 0.70
N PRO A 190 -19.37 17.43 1.06
CA PRO A 190 -20.58 17.64 0.25
C PRO A 190 -21.05 19.09 0.12
N SER A 191 -20.48 20.02 0.90
CA SER A 191 -20.84 21.45 0.88
C SER A 191 -19.99 22.29 -0.08
N THR A 192 -19.01 21.70 -0.75
CA THR A 192 -18.04 22.40 -1.61
C THR A 192 -18.28 22.06 -3.09
N PRO A 193 -17.95 22.97 -4.01
CA PRO A 193 -18.05 22.71 -5.45
C PRO A 193 -17.05 21.68 -5.97
N GLU A 194 -16.05 21.30 -5.18
CA GLU A 194 -15.02 20.29 -5.51
C GLU A 194 -15.41 18.86 -5.08
N TYR A 195 -16.58 18.68 -4.47
CA TYR A 195 -17.06 17.39 -3.99
C TYR A 195 -17.15 16.35 -5.12
N HIS A 196 -16.52 15.20 -4.93
CA HIS A 196 -16.53 14.08 -5.88
C HIS A 196 -16.28 12.70 -5.25
N SER A 197 -16.08 12.58 -3.94
CA SER A 197 -15.78 11.30 -3.27
C SER A 197 -16.85 10.22 -3.51
N PHE A 198 -18.08 10.62 -3.80
CA PHE A 198 -19.16 9.71 -4.20
C PHE A 198 -18.84 8.87 -5.45
N LEU A 199 -17.89 9.31 -6.30
CA LEU A 199 -17.44 8.59 -7.49
C LEU A 199 -16.31 7.59 -7.20
N LEU A 200 -15.66 7.62 -6.03
CA LEU A 200 -14.45 6.83 -5.77
C LEU A 200 -14.69 5.32 -5.90
N LYS A 201 -15.87 4.84 -5.50
CA LYS A 201 -16.24 3.42 -5.64
C LYS A 201 -16.43 3.03 -7.11
N ASP A 202 -16.84 3.95 -7.98
CA ASP A 202 -16.98 3.71 -9.42
C ASP A 202 -15.62 3.52 -10.10
N PHE A 203 -14.55 4.12 -9.55
CA PHE A 203 -13.18 3.84 -9.96
C PHE A 203 -12.62 2.53 -9.39
N GLY A 204 -13.33 1.87 -8.47
CA GLY A 204 -12.85 0.68 -7.74
C GLY A 204 -11.95 0.99 -6.54
N ILE A 205 -11.95 2.24 -6.06
CA ILE A 205 -11.07 2.68 -4.98
C ILE A 205 -11.45 2.01 -3.66
N ARG A 206 -10.46 1.41 -3.03
CA ARG A 206 -10.51 0.77 -1.70
C ARG A 206 -9.53 1.40 -0.73
N TYR A 207 -8.40 1.87 -1.27
CA TYR A 207 -7.30 2.43 -0.52
C TYR A 207 -7.15 3.94 -0.80
N ILE A 208 -6.86 4.73 0.23
CA ILE A 208 -6.57 6.16 0.06
C ILE A 208 -5.28 6.55 0.79
N GLU A 209 -4.48 7.41 0.18
CA GLU A 209 -3.34 8.09 0.80
C GLU A 209 -3.71 9.57 0.99
N THR A 210 -3.63 10.06 2.23
CA THR A 210 -4.03 11.42 2.61
C THR A 210 -2.85 12.23 3.16
N TRP A 211 -1.69 12.20 2.47
CA TRP A 211 -0.42 12.80 2.91
C TRP A 211 0.18 12.21 4.19
N ASN A 212 -0.19 10.98 4.53
CA ASN A 212 0.32 10.34 5.73
C ASN A 212 1.60 9.56 5.44
N VAL A 213 2.72 10.27 5.53
CA VAL A 213 4.04 9.70 5.36
C VAL A 213 4.60 9.21 6.70
N THR A 214 5.49 8.22 6.64
CA THR A 214 6.23 7.71 7.81
C THR A 214 7.72 7.70 7.54
N HIS A 215 8.50 8.00 8.57
CA HIS A 215 9.96 7.86 8.55
C HIS A 215 10.41 6.54 9.17
N ARG A 216 9.45 5.64 9.47
CA ARG A 216 9.74 4.31 10.00
C ARG A 216 9.95 3.34 8.86
N VAL A 217 11.16 2.78 8.82
CA VAL A 217 11.58 1.79 7.82
C VAL A 217 10.68 0.54 7.79
N SER A 218 9.99 0.22 8.88
CA SER A 218 9.12 -0.95 8.96
C SER A 218 7.81 -0.64 9.68
N MET A 219 6.71 -0.86 8.97
CA MET A 219 5.33 -0.86 9.46
C MET A 219 4.83 -2.28 9.65
N ASP A 220 3.80 -2.45 10.49
CA ASP A 220 3.23 -3.73 10.92
C ASP A 220 4.35 -4.73 11.19
N ARG A 221 5.22 -4.47 12.17
CA ARG A 221 6.27 -5.41 12.59
C ARG A 221 5.80 -6.31 13.71
N THR A 222 6.54 -7.37 14.03
CA THR A 222 6.28 -8.18 15.23
C THR A 222 6.50 -7.31 16.48
N ALA A 223 5.51 -7.28 17.39
CA ALA A 223 5.50 -6.35 18.52
C ALA A 223 6.62 -6.67 19.53
N GLY A 224 7.56 -5.74 19.71
CA GLY A 224 8.53 -5.77 20.81
C GLY A 224 8.13 -4.88 21.99
N ILE A 225 8.85 -4.98 23.10
CA ILE A 225 8.62 -4.15 24.32
C ILE A 225 8.64 -2.63 23.99
N LYS A 226 9.49 -2.21 23.05
CA LYS A 226 9.55 -0.82 22.59
C LYS A 226 8.30 -0.40 21.81
N ASP A 227 7.63 -1.33 21.13
CA ASP A 227 6.38 -1.07 20.40
C ASP A 227 5.21 -0.90 21.35
N ALA A 228 5.15 -1.68 22.43
CA ALA A 228 4.16 -1.49 23.49
C ALA A 228 4.29 -0.11 24.16
N ALA A 229 5.52 0.31 24.47
CA ALA A 229 5.79 1.64 25.03
C ALA A 229 5.44 2.77 24.05
N TRP A 230 5.74 2.58 22.76
CA TRP A 230 5.39 3.55 21.72
C TRP A 230 3.87 3.63 21.48
N GLY A 231 3.16 2.50 21.51
CA GLY A 231 1.70 2.47 21.40
C GLY A 231 0.99 3.22 22.54
N VAL A 232 1.56 3.21 23.75
CA VAL A 232 1.07 4.05 24.86
C VAL A 232 1.26 5.54 24.56
N TYR A 233 2.43 5.93 24.03
CA TYR A 233 2.68 7.31 23.63
C TYR A 233 1.72 7.76 22.53
N GLU A 234 1.50 6.94 21.51
CA GLU A 234 0.57 7.23 20.40
C GLU A 234 -0.87 7.35 20.88
N PHE A 235 -1.33 6.45 21.77
CA PHE A 235 -2.66 6.55 22.37
C PHE A 235 -2.86 7.89 23.11
N LEU A 236 -1.86 8.33 23.90
CA LEU A 236 -1.91 9.60 24.60
C LEU A 236 -1.91 10.79 23.62
N PHE A 237 -1.17 10.70 22.51
CA PHE A 237 -1.13 11.72 21.48
C PHE A 237 -2.48 11.82 20.74
N SER A 238 -3.06 10.69 20.30
CA SER A 238 -4.38 10.69 19.64
C SER A 238 -5.49 11.15 20.57
N LEU A 239 -5.41 10.89 21.88
CA LEU A 239 -6.36 11.42 22.85
C LEU A 239 -6.26 12.95 22.98
N LYS A 240 -5.04 13.49 22.90
CA LYS A 240 -4.82 14.94 22.87
C LYS A 240 -5.40 15.58 21.60
N GLU A 241 -5.19 14.94 20.44
CA GLU A 241 -5.78 15.41 19.18
C GLU A 241 -7.30 15.33 19.21
N TRP A 242 -7.88 14.24 19.73
CA TRP A 242 -9.33 14.11 19.93
C TRP A 242 -9.92 15.28 20.73
N VAL A 243 -9.28 15.63 21.85
CA VAL A 243 -9.71 16.75 22.70
C VAL A 243 -9.64 18.08 21.95
N ARG A 244 -8.71 18.22 20.99
CA ARG A 244 -8.50 19.45 20.22
C ARG A 244 -9.43 19.58 19.02
N THR A 245 -9.66 18.49 18.28
CA THR A 245 -10.32 18.51 16.96
C THR A 245 -11.69 17.83 16.96
N GLY A 246 -12.03 17.08 18.01
CA GLY A 246 -13.23 16.24 18.04
C GLY A 246 -13.15 14.99 17.16
N ARG A 247 -12.05 14.79 16.42
CA ARG A 247 -11.82 13.66 15.51
C ARG A 247 -10.39 13.13 15.73
N PRO A 248 -10.20 11.98 16.39
CA PRO A 248 -8.85 11.48 16.64
C PRO A 248 -8.25 10.99 15.31
N ASP A 249 -7.07 11.48 14.94
CA ASP A 249 -6.26 10.77 13.95
C ASP A 249 -5.51 9.65 14.70
N LEU A 250 -6.01 8.43 14.55
CA LEU A 250 -5.59 7.24 15.31
C LEU A 250 -4.52 6.42 14.60
N MET A 251 -4.13 6.80 13.37
CA MET A 251 -3.11 6.00 12.70
C MET A 251 -1.79 6.19 13.44
N THR A 252 -1.26 5.08 13.92
CA THR A 252 0.05 5.00 14.55
C THR A 252 1.12 4.96 13.47
N ASN A 253 2.33 5.47 13.74
CA ASN A 253 3.45 5.40 12.79
C ASN A 253 3.90 3.95 12.53
N SER A 254 3.35 2.98 13.28
CA SER A 254 3.62 1.56 13.19
C SER A 254 2.67 0.79 12.27
N ARG A 255 1.55 1.35 11.81
CA ARG A 255 0.56 0.63 10.98
C ARG A 255 0.67 1.00 9.51
N LEU A 256 0.57 0.00 8.64
CA LEU A 256 0.48 0.23 7.20
C LEU A 256 -0.92 0.71 6.80
N LEU A 257 -1.95 0.11 7.40
CA LEU A 257 -3.36 0.30 7.06
C LEU A 257 -4.23 0.59 8.30
N ASP A 258 -5.10 1.59 8.18
CA ASP A 258 -6.18 1.87 9.14
C ASP A 258 -7.52 2.21 8.44
N GLN A 259 -8.63 2.13 9.17
CA GLN A 259 -9.92 2.57 8.65
C GLN A 259 -10.01 4.09 8.70
N PHE A 260 -10.53 4.69 7.64
CA PHE A 260 -10.69 6.13 7.53
C PHE A 260 -12.04 6.50 6.96
N THR A 261 -12.77 7.32 7.71
CA THR A 261 -14.06 7.88 7.31
C THR A 261 -13.86 9.28 6.73
N LEU A 262 -14.23 9.49 5.47
CA LEU A 262 -14.25 10.77 4.80
C LEU A 262 -15.26 11.76 5.42
N ASP A 263 -15.22 13.03 5.03
CA ASP A 263 -16.14 14.08 5.52
C ASP A 263 -17.61 13.83 5.14
N ASP A 264 -17.87 13.11 4.06
CA ASP A 264 -19.20 12.69 3.62
C ASP A 264 -19.71 11.37 4.26
N GLY A 265 -18.88 10.75 5.10
CA GLY A 265 -19.21 9.52 5.82
C GLY A 265 -18.87 8.22 5.09
N LEU A 266 -18.25 8.27 3.90
CA LEU A 266 -17.75 7.07 3.23
C LEU A 266 -16.49 6.53 3.92
N ASP A 267 -16.41 5.21 4.03
CA ASP A 267 -15.27 4.52 4.66
C ASP A 267 -14.32 3.89 3.62
N PHE A 268 -13.03 4.07 3.88
CA PHE A 268 -11.92 3.53 3.09
C PHE A 268 -10.82 2.99 3.99
N TRP A 269 -9.96 2.14 3.42
CA TRP A 269 -8.69 1.79 4.04
C TRP A 269 -7.69 2.90 3.71
N ARG A 270 -7.16 3.59 4.71
CA ARG A 270 -6.08 4.56 4.51
C ARG A 270 -4.74 3.88 4.68
N PHE A 271 -3.80 4.18 3.79
CA PHE A 271 -2.43 3.66 3.84
C PHE A 271 -1.37 4.74 4.00
N ARG A 272 -0.14 4.32 4.33
CA ARG A 272 1.02 5.19 4.48
C ARG A 272 2.12 4.87 3.50
N ARG A 273 2.85 5.91 3.13
CA ARG A 273 4.11 5.80 2.38
C ARG A 273 5.31 6.18 3.24
N PHE A 274 6.46 5.64 2.91
CA PHE A 274 7.72 5.86 3.59
C PHE A 274 8.54 6.91 2.85
N ILE A 275 9.17 7.79 3.63
CA ILE A 275 10.21 8.74 3.20
C ILE A 275 11.35 8.66 4.22
N ASN A 276 12.61 8.57 3.79
CA ASN A 276 13.75 8.52 4.70
C ASN A 276 14.07 9.91 5.32
N ASP A 277 14.28 10.02 6.64
CA ASP A 277 14.50 11.34 7.30
C ASP A 277 15.98 11.63 7.60
N ASP A 278 16.92 10.95 6.94
CA ASP A 278 18.36 11.16 7.17
C ASP A 278 18.90 12.49 6.57
N GLY A 279 18.05 13.34 5.98
CA GLY A 279 18.40 14.73 5.68
C GLY A 279 17.70 15.32 4.47
N ASP A 280 16.87 16.33 4.71
CA ASP A 280 16.52 17.39 3.77
C ASP A 280 15.76 17.01 2.49
N VAL A 281 14.48 16.60 2.64
CA VAL A 281 13.50 16.60 1.53
C VAL A 281 13.35 18.00 0.89
N SER A 282 13.90 19.06 1.52
CA SER A 282 13.71 20.45 1.12
C SER A 282 14.62 20.97 0.01
N GLN A 283 15.64 20.21 -0.45
CA GLN A 283 16.51 20.64 -1.57
C GLN A 283 16.21 19.97 -2.92
N TYR A 284 15.78 18.72 -2.99
CA TYR A 284 15.66 17.99 -4.27
C TYR A 284 14.33 17.23 -4.49
N GLY A 285 13.43 17.21 -3.51
CA GLY A 285 12.18 16.46 -3.62
C GLY A 285 12.39 14.94 -3.50
N VAL A 286 11.35 14.16 -3.81
CA VAL A 286 11.36 12.69 -3.71
C VAL A 286 11.62 12.09 -5.10
N ASP A 287 12.81 12.38 -5.66
CA ASP A 287 13.18 12.07 -7.05
C ASP A 287 13.91 10.71 -7.21
N VAL A 288 14.35 10.41 -8.44
CA VAL A 288 15.06 9.16 -8.77
C VAL A 288 16.40 9.01 -8.06
N GLU A 289 17.10 10.10 -7.75
CA GLU A 289 18.38 10.04 -7.03
C GLU A 289 18.12 9.76 -5.55
N TYR A 290 17.14 10.44 -4.97
CA TYR A 290 16.73 10.24 -3.58
C TYR A 290 16.19 8.82 -3.33
N LEU A 291 15.58 8.17 -4.33
CA LEU A 291 15.20 6.76 -4.24
C LEU A 291 16.38 5.88 -3.83
N ALA A 292 17.59 6.12 -4.36
CA ALA A 292 18.78 5.32 -4.04
C ALA A 292 19.11 5.31 -2.54
N ASP A 293 18.87 6.42 -1.84
CA ASP A 293 19.04 6.53 -0.39
C ASP A 293 17.93 5.79 0.36
N GLN A 294 16.71 5.75 -0.18
CA GLN A 294 15.60 5.04 0.45
C GLN A 294 15.79 3.51 0.41
N ILE A 295 16.28 2.97 -0.71
CA ILE A 295 16.50 1.53 -0.92
C ILE A 295 17.93 1.06 -0.63
N GLU A 296 18.72 1.83 0.11
CA GLU A 296 20.07 1.42 0.50
C GLU A 296 20.07 0.17 1.41
N ALA A 297 21.17 -0.59 1.38
CA ALA A 297 21.30 -1.85 2.11
C ALA A 297 20.95 -1.73 3.61
N LYS A 298 21.36 -0.64 4.28
CA LYS A 298 21.07 -0.46 5.72
C LYS A 298 19.57 -0.35 6.00
N ASN A 299 18.77 0.17 5.06
CA ASN A 299 17.33 0.29 5.24
C ASN A 299 16.63 -1.02 4.89
N LEU A 300 17.03 -1.69 3.80
CA LEU A 300 16.52 -3.01 3.45
C LEU A 300 16.80 -4.04 4.57
N ASP A 301 18.02 -4.06 5.12
CA ASP A 301 18.38 -4.94 6.23
C ASP A 301 17.51 -4.70 7.48
N LYS A 302 17.21 -3.43 7.80
CA LYS A 302 16.32 -3.08 8.90
C LYS A 302 14.90 -3.59 8.65
N LEU A 303 14.38 -3.44 7.42
CA LEU A 303 13.05 -3.90 7.04
C LEU A 303 12.96 -5.44 7.11
N ILE A 304 13.89 -6.15 6.48
CA ILE A 304 13.97 -7.62 6.45
C ILE A 304 14.12 -8.18 7.87
N LYS A 305 14.97 -7.57 8.70
CA LYS A 305 15.14 -7.97 10.10
C LYS A 305 13.90 -7.74 10.94
N ALA A 306 13.15 -6.68 10.68
CA ALA A 306 11.92 -6.36 11.38
C ALA A 306 10.73 -7.22 10.93
N GLY A 307 10.80 -7.77 9.72
CA GLY A 307 9.74 -8.58 9.12
C GLY A 307 8.41 -7.83 9.01
N GLY A 308 8.46 -6.61 8.47
CA GLY A 308 7.30 -5.75 8.28
C GLY A 308 7.12 -5.31 6.83
N TYR A 309 6.31 -4.28 6.65
CA TYR A 309 5.92 -3.72 5.35
C TYR A 309 6.51 -2.33 5.16
N GLN A 310 6.78 -1.96 3.91
CA GLN A 310 7.16 -0.61 3.52
C GLN A 310 6.59 -0.27 2.13
N ILE A 311 6.08 0.94 1.95
CA ILE A 311 5.68 1.46 0.63
C ILE A 311 6.52 2.71 0.42
N ILE A 312 7.54 2.66 -0.42
CA ILE A 312 8.43 3.80 -0.66
C ILE A 312 7.74 4.77 -1.61
N TYR A 313 7.69 6.04 -1.23
CA TYR A 313 7.26 7.12 -2.12
C TYR A 313 8.42 7.56 -2.99
N THR A 314 8.19 7.73 -4.29
CA THR A 314 9.17 8.25 -5.26
C THR A 314 8.46 8.86 -6.47
N HIS A 315 9.20 9.55 -7.32
CA HIS A 315 8.80 9.91 -8.68
C HIS A 315 9.88 9.42 -9.65
N PHE A 316 9.58 8.40 -10.46
CA PHE A 316 10.52 7.99 -11.51
C PHE A 316 10.64 9.03 -12.62
N GLY A 317 9.60 9.84 -12.85
CA GLY A 317 9.59 10.91 -13.84
C GLY A 317 10.34 12.18 -13.40
N ALA A 318 10.63 12.36 -12.11
CA ALA A 318 11.44 13.48 -11.64
C ALA A 318 12.93 13.25 -11.98
N ASN A 319 13.27 13.30 -13.26
CA ASN A 319 14.57 12.92 -13.81
C ASN A 319 15.13 13.91 -14.83
N ASP A 320 14.60 15.14 -14.86
CA ASP A 320 14.94 16.23 -15.79
C ASP A 320 16.45 16.55 -15.91
N ARG A 321 17.24 16.16 -14.91
CA ARG A 321 18.70 16.34 -14.86
C ARG A 321 19.50 15.19 -15.48
N PHE A 322 18.84 14.12 -15.92
CA PHE A 322 19.49 12.91 -16.41
C PHE A 322 19.10 12.63 -17.86
N ASP A 323 20.11 12.59 -18.74
CA ASP A 323 19.90 12.30 -20.17
C ASP A 323 19.36 10.88 -20.45
N ASP A 324 19.39 9.99 -19.45
CA ASP A 324 19.11 8.56 -19.55
C ASP A 324 18.09 8.10 -18.48
N TYR A 325 17.19 9.00 -18.07
CA TYR A 325 16.08 8.82 -17.10
C TYR A 325 16.46 8.33 -15.68
N LEU A 326 17.18 7.23 -15.53
CA LEU A 326 17.64 6.69 -14.25
C LEU A 326 19.15 6.87 -14.12
N PRO A 327 19.67 7.54 -13.08
CA PRO A 327 21.11 7.63 -12.85
C PRO A 327 21.70 6.27 -12.43
N GLU A 328 22.98 6.05 -12.74
CA GLU A 328 23.70 4.80 -12.45
C GLU A 328 23.61 4.40 -10.97
N VAL A 329 23.75 5.37 -10.04
CA VAL A 329 23.64 5.10 -8.61
C VAL A 329 22.29 4.50 -8.21
N THR A 330 21.19 4.95 -8.84
CA THR A 330 19.85 4.42 -8.57
C THR A 330 19.69 3.04 -9.17
N ARG A 331 20.21 2.81 -10.38
CA ARG A 331 20.21 1.48 -11.02
C ARG A 331 20.98 0.46 -10.19
N ASP A 332 22.16 0.80 -9.68
CA ASP A 332 22.94 -0.08 -8.79
C ASP A 332 22.14 -0.50 -7.54
N LYS A 333 21.36 0.42 -6.95
CA LYS A 333 20.53 0.10 -5.79
C LYS A 333 19.30 -0.73 -6.15
N LEU A 334 18.71 -0.49 -7.31
CA LEU A 334 17.59 -1.28 -7.81
C LEU A 334 18.03 -2.71 -8.18
N GLU A 335 19.22 -2.88 -8.73
CA GLU A 335 19.83 -4.20 -8.98
C GLU A 335 20.07 -4.96 -7.68
N MET A 336 20.64 -4.30 -6.65
CA MET A 336 20.78 -4.89 -5.31
C MET A 336 19.40 -5.26 -4.70
N LEU A 337 18.36 -4.45 -4.93
CA LEU A 337 17.00 -4.77 -4.50
C LEU A 337 16.46 -6.00 -5.23
N ALA A 338 16.71 -6.12 -6.54
CA ALA A 338 16.32 -7.26 -7.36
C ALA A 338 17.05 -8.54 -6.94
N GLU A 339 18.32 -8.48 -6.60
CA GLU A 339 19.06 -9.62 -6.03
C GLU A 339 18.41 -10.13 -4.75
N ARG A 340 18.04 -9.23 -3.83
CA ARG A 340 17.36 -9.60 -2.57
C ARG A 340 15.96 -10.17 -2.79
N PHE A 341 15.27 -9.71 -3.83
CA PHE A 341 14.00 -10.28 -4.26
C PHE A 341 14.19 -11.70 -4.80
N ASP A 342 15.17 -11.90 -5.68
CA ASP A 342 15.50 -13.20 -6.28
C ASP A 342 15.99 -14.21 -5.25
N ASP A 343 16.75 -13.76 -4.24
CA ASP A 343 17.20 -14.56 -3.10
C ASP A 343 16.08 -14.87 -2.10
N GLY A 344 14.89 -14.32 -2.29
CA GLY A 344 13.73 -14.59 -1.44
C GLY A 344 13.76 -13.87 -0.10
N GLU A 345 14.57 -12.81 0.06
CA GLU A 345 14.64 -12.07 1.32
C GLU A 345 13.44 -11.12 1.50
N ILE A 346 13.01 -10.47 0.41
CA ILE A 346 12.01 -9.41 0.41
C ILE A 346 11.06 -9.54 -0.78
N LEU A 347 9.75 -9.52 -0.53
CA LEU A 347 8.74 -9.50 -1.57
C LEU A 347 8.70 -8.08 -2.15
N ILE A 348 8.84 -7.96 -3.47
CA ILE A 348 8.62 -6.71 -4.20
C ILE A 348 7.34 -6.87 -5.02
N THR A 349 6.36 -6.02 -4.76
CA THR A 349 5.10 -6.00 -5.51
C THR A 349 4.52 -4.59 -5.59
N THR A 350 3.52 -4.43 -6.46
CA THR A 350 2.78 -3.16 -6.61
C THR A 350 2.12 -2.75 -5.30
N THR A 351 1.88 -1.45 -5.13
CA THR A 351 1.33 -0.85 -3.91
C THR A 351 0.11 -1.62 -3.40
N THR A 352 -0.87 -1.84 -4.26
CA THR A 352 -2.17 -2.38 -3.90
C THR A 352 -2.16 -3.90 -3.72
N ARG A 353 -1.28 -4.63 -4.41
CA ARG A 353 -1.06 -6.06 -4.11
C ARG A 353 -0.44 -6.24 -2.72
N LEU A 354 0.47 -5.36 -2.33
CA LEU A 354 1.03 -5.36 -0.97
C LEU A 354 -0.04 -5.04 0.08
N LEU A 355 -0.89 -4.03 -0.19
CA LEU A 355 -2.00 -3.64 0.68
C LEU A 355 -3.07 -4.74 0.78
N ASP A 356 -3.44 -5.35 -0.33
CA ASP A 356 -4.39 -6.46 -0.39
C ASP A 356 -3.89 -7.64 0.45
N TYR A 357 -2.62 -8.00 0.30
CA TYR A 357 -2.04 -9.09 1.07
C TYR A 357 -1.92 -8.77 2.58
N ASN A 358 -1.49 -7.55 2.93
CA ASN A 358 -1.50 -7.09 4.34
C ASN A 358 -2.91 -7.15 4.93
N LEU A 359 -3.91 -6.68 4.18
CA LEU A 359 -5.30 -6.67 4.64
C LEU A 359 -5.83 -8.10 4.79
N MET A 360 -5.68 -8.94 3.77
CA MET A 360 -6.12 -10.35 3.79
C MET A 360 -5.58 -11.10 5.01
N THR A 361 -4.26 -11.01 5.29
CA THR A 361 -3.66 -11.70 6.46
C THR A 361 -4.18 -11.21 7.82
N ARG A 362 -4.75 -10.00 7.88
CA ARG A 362 -5.36 -9.44 9.10
C ARG A 362 -6.82 -9.83 9.28
N LEU A 363 -7.52 -10.17 8.19
CA LEU A 363 -8.96 -10.38 8.17
C LEU A 363 -9.35 -11.86 8.03
N ILE A 364 -8.39 -12.73 7.74
CA ILE A 364 -8.63 -14.15 7.53
C ILE A 364 -9.03 -14.84 8.84
N ASP A 365 -10.16 -15.54 8.79
CA ASP A 365 -10.57 -16.50 9.81
C ASP A 365 -10.30 -17.91 9.31
N TRP A 366 -9.59 -18.68 10.11
CA TRP A 366 -9.15 -20.01 9.74
C TRP A 366 -8.98 -20.91 10.96
N ARG A 367 -9.11 -22.21 10.73
CA ARG A 367 -8.86 -23.25 11.71
C ARG A 367 -8.10 -24.40 11.07
N TYR A 368 -7.60 -25.31 11.90
CA TYR A 368 -7.06 -26.56 11.40
C TYR A 368 -7.45 -27.75 12.28
N GLU A 369 -7.43 -28.93 11.68
CA GLU A 369 -7.62 -30.21 12.33
C GLU A 369 -6.45 -31.15 11.96
N GLU A 370 -6.05 -32.00 12.90
CA GLU A 370 -5.09 -33.08 12.67
C GLU A 370 -5.81 -34.42 12.83
N GLU A 371 -5.73 -35.27 11.81
CA GLU A 371 -6.27 -36.63 11.84
C GLU A 371 -5.26 -37.59 11.19
N ASP A 372 -4.86 -38.64 11.91
CA ASP A 372 -3.92 -39.68 11.42
C ASP A 372 -2.60 -39.14 10.83
N GLY A 373 -2.14 -37.97 11.31
CA GLY A 373 -0.92 -37.31 10.84
C GLY A 373 -1.07 -36.60 9.48
N GLU A 374 -2.31 -36.38 9.04
CA GLU A 374 -2.68 -35.42 8.01
C GLU A 374 -3.24 -34.15 8.66
N TYR A 375 -3.05 -33.03 7.97
CA TYR A 375 -3.50 -31.73 8.46
C TYR A 375 -4.51 -31.13 7.48
N LEU A 376 -5.65 -30.70 8.00
CA LEU A 376 -6.67 -30.00 7.23
C LEU A 376 -6.72 -28.56 7.73
N ILE A 377 -6.43 -27.61 6.85
CA ILE A 377 -6.58 -26.18 7.11
C ILE A 377 -7.85 -25.71 6.40
N GLU A 378 -8.76 -25.08 7.15
CA GLU A 378 -9.98 -24.49 6.62
C GLU A 378 -9.90 -22.97 6.79
N VAL A 379 -10.00 -22.24 5.68
CA VAL A 379 -10.20 -20.78 5.67
C VAL A 379 -11.69 -20.52 5.52
N GLU A 380 -12.32 -20.08 6.59
CA GLU A 380 -13.79 -19.94 6.66
C GLU A 380 -14.26 -18.64 6.01
N ALA A 381 -13.55 -17.53 6.25
CA ALA A 381 -13.95 -16.22 5.78
C ALA A 381 -12.80 -15.21 5.73
N LEU A 382 -13.03 -14.11 5.01
CA LEU A 382 -12.29 -12.86 5.11
C LEU A 382 -13.26 -11.80 5.64
N HIS A 383 -13.09 -11.39 6.89
CA HIS A 383 -14.00 -10.45 7.54
C HIS A 383 -13.59 -8.99 7.28
N ASP A 384 -13.90 -8.45 6.10
CA ASP A 384 -13.66 -7.03 5.83
C ASP A 384 -14.79 -6.15 6.39
N PRO A 385 -14.55 -5.37 7.47
CA PRO A 385 -15.57 -4.50 8.02
C PRO A 385 -16.03 -3.39 7.06
N LEU A 386 -15.23 -3.04 6.04
CA LEU A 386 -15.60 -2.04 5.04
C LEU A 386 -16.32 -2.66 3.84
N ASN A 387 -16.32 -3.99 3.73
CA ASN A 387 -17.03 -4.72 2.69
C ASN A 387 -17.51 -6.09 3.20
N PRO A 388 -18.47 -6.12 4.16
CA PRO A 388 -18.86 -7.36 4.84
C PRO A 388 -19.56 -8.38 3.93
N GLU A 389 -20.10 -7.92 2.81
CA GLU A 389 -20.80 -8.75 1.82
C GLU A 389 -19.91 -9.17 0.64
N ALA A 390 -18.61 -8.82 0.65
CA ALA A 390 -17.72 -9.23 -0.42
C ALA A 390 -17.49 -10.74 -0.40
N GLU A 391 -17.88 -11.38 -1.50
CA GLU A 391 -17.36 -12.70 -1.86
C GLU A 391 -15.93 -12.53 -2.40
N TYR A 392 -14.97 -13.18 -1.76
CA TYR A 392 -13.58 -13.15 -2.20
C TYR A 392 -13.29 -14.38 -3.04
N ALA A 393 -12.87 -14.18 -4.28
CA ALA A 393 -12.37 -15.28 -5.09
C ALA A 393 -11.09 -15.87 -4.45
N VAL A 394 -10.83 -17.17 -4.65
CA VAL A 394 -9.59 -17.84 -4.20
C VAL A 394 -8.32 -17.13 -4.70
N SER A 395 -8.39 -16.46 -5.87
CA SER A 395 -7.29 -15.64 -6.38
C SER A 395 -6.91 -14.47 -5.46
N ARG A 396 -7.79 -14.03 -4.55
CA ARG A 396 -7.46 -13.04 -3.51
C ARG A 396 -6.63 -13.63 -2.36
N LEU A 397 -6.49 -14.96 -2.30
CA LEU A 397 -5.68 -15.68 -1.31
C LEU A 397 -4.27 -16.01 -1.81
N MET A 398 -3.85 -15.46 -2.95
CA MET A 398 -2.50 -15.66 -3.48
C MET A 398 -1.42 -15.35 -2.44
N GLY A 399 -0.46 -16.26 -2.31
CA GLY A 399 0.61 -16.17 -1.32
C GLY A 399 0.23 -16.57 0.10
N LEU A 400 -1.05 -16.84 0.39
CA LEU A 400 -1.47 -17.33 1.70
C LEU A 400 -0.72 -18.63 2.02
N THR A 401 0.08 -18.62 3.07
CA THR A 401 1.00 -19.71 3.37
C THR A 401 0.93 -20.08 4.85
N PHE A 402 0.92 -21.38 5.16
CA PHE A 402 0.91 -21.90 6.52
C PHE A 402 2.15 -22.74 6.77
N TYR A 403 2.86 -22.46 7.86
CA TYR A 403 3.80 -23.42 8.42
C TYR A 403 3.06 -24.69 8.82
N THR A 404 3.65 -25.84 8.53
CA THR A 404 3.11 -27.16 8.87
C THR A 404 4.25 -28.18 8.96
N PRO A 405 4.21 -29.13 9.89
CA PRO A 405 5.25 -30.14 10.04
C PRO A 405 5.27 -31.16 8.89
N SER A 406 4.18 -31.30 8.13
CA SER A 406 4.08 -32.22 6.98
C SER A 406 3.33 -31.58 5.81
N PRO A 407 3.98 -30.65 5.06
CA PRO A 407 3.33 -29.95 3.94
C PRO A 407 2.69 -30.87 2.90
N GLU A 408 3.35 -31.99 2.57
CA GLU A 408 2.87 -33.00 1.62
C GLU A 408 1.60 -33.73 2.08
N LYS A 409 1.30 -33.66 3.39
CA LYS A 409 0.10 -34.23 4.02
C LYS A 409 -0.86 -33.15 4.52
N THR A 410 -0.69 -31.92 4.06
CA THR A 410 -1.54 -30.80 4.45
C THR A 410 -2.47 -30.43 3.30
N SER A 411 -3.77 -30.40 3.55
CA SER A 411 -4.78 -29.90 2.62
C SER A 411 -5.28 -28.53 3.08
N LEU A 412 -5.58 -27.65 2.12
CA LEU A 412 -6.19 -26.34 2.35
C LEU A 412 -7.58 -26.32 1.71
N TYR A 413 -8.55 -25.82 2.45
CA TYR A 413 -9.91 -25.58 2.00
C TYR A 413 -10.25 -24.11 2.20
N TYR A 414 -11.05 -23.57 1.29
CA TYR A 414 -11.61 -22.23 1.38
C TYR A 414 -13.12 -22.32 1.21
N GLN A 415 -13.87 -21.90 2.24
CA GLN A 415 -15.33 -21.98 2.25
C GLN A 415 -15.87 -23.38 1.90
N GLY A 416 -15.20 -24.41 2.42
CA GLY A 416 -15.52 -25.83 2.17
C GLY A 416 -15.03 -26.39 0.84
N GLU A 417 -14.46 -25.58 -0.06
CA GLU A 417 -13.92 -26.02 -1.34
C GLU A 417 -12.42 -26.29 -1.24
N LYS A 418 -11.95 -27.44 -1.73
CA LYS A 418 -10.54 -27.81 -1.67
C LYS A 418 -9.71 -26.97 -2.64
N VAL A 419 -8.65 -26.35 -2.15
CA VAL A 419 -7.66 -25.65 -2.98
C VAL A 419 -6.69 -26.69 -3.56
N THR A 420 -6.63 -26.79 -4.89
CA THR A 420 -5.92 -27.89 -5.57
C THR A 420 -4.46 -27.61 -5.91
N ASP A 421 -4.09 -26.36 -6.16
CA ASP A 421 -2.76 -25.97 -6.67
C ASP A 421 -1.85 -25.43 -5.57
N LEU A 422 -1.73 -26.18 -4.48
CA LEU A 422 -0.87 -25.81 -3.36
C LEU A 422 0.61 -26.00 -3.68
N GLN A 423 1.40 -25.03 -3.28
CA GLN A 423 2.85 -25.07 -3.30
C GLN A 423 3.36 -25.65 -1.99
N VAL A 424 4.05 -26.78 -2.05
CA VAL A 424 4.84 -27.29 -0.93
C VAL A 424 6.19 -26.60 -0.92
N ASN A 425 6.52 -26.01 0.22
CA ASN A 425 7.72 -25.20 0.41
C ASN A 425 8.69 -25.88 1.39
N PRO A 426 9.98 -25.97 1.06
CA PRO A 426 10.98 -26.50 1.97
C PRO A 426 11.21 -25.55 3.16
N PRO A 427 11.99 -25.97 4.17
CA PRO A 427 12.41 -25.10 5.27
C PRO A 427 12.99 -23.77 4.79
N ASP A 428 12.59 -22.68 5.43
CA ASP A 428 13.08 -21.33 5.16
C ASP A 428 14.14 -20.87 6.17
N TYR A 429 14.34 -19.55 6.29
CA TYR A 429 15.22 -18.94 7.29
C TYR A 429 14.84 -19.25 8.75
N THR A 430 13.62 -19.69 9.04
CA THR A 430 13.19 -20.17 10.37
C THR A 430 13.42 -21.67 10.57
N GLY A 431 13.77 -22.41 9.50
CA GLY A 431 13.92 -23.86 9.51
C GLY A 431 12.59 -24.61 9.44
N ARG A 432 11.47 -23.93 9.20
CA ARG A 432 10.13 -24.54 9.13
C ARG A 432 9.65 -24.65 7.69
N SER A 433 9.18 -25.84 7.32
CA SER A 433 8.50 -26.08 6.04
C SER A 433 7.09 -25.46 6.02
N SER A 434 6.52 -25.27 4.84
CA SER A 434 5.15 -24.75 4.72
C SER A 434 4.42 -25.27 3.49
N VAL A 435 3.11 -25.04 3.47
CA VAL A 435 2.27 -25.17 2.28
C VAL A 435 1.54 -23.86 2.05
N GLY A 436 1.31 -23.47 0.80
CA GLY A 436 0.59 -22.23 0.51
C GLY A 436 0.05 -22.14 -0.89
N ILE A 437 -0.76 -21.11 -1.14
CA ILE A 437 -1.22 -20.76 -2.48
C ILE A 437 -0.10 -19.98 -3.17
N ARG A 438 0.25 -20.37 -4.40
CA ARG A 438 1.31 -19.70 -5.16
C ARG A 438 1.00 -18.21 -5.34
N TRP A 439 2.02 -17.37 -5.23
CA TRP A 439 1.94 -15.98 -5.67
C TRP A 439 2.00 -15.93 -7.20
N GLU A 440 0.93 -15.50 -7.86
CA GLU A 440 0.95 -15.33 -9.31
C GLU A 440 1.47 -13.95 -9.67
N TRP A 441 2.54 -13.93 -10.47
CA TRP A 441 3.17 -12.70 -10.93
C TRP A 441 2.35 -12.02 -12.03
N LEU A 442 2.34 -10.69 -12.03
CA LEU A 442 1.75 -9.87 -13.07
C LEU A 442 2.39 -10.16 -14.42
N GLN A 443 1.58 -10.06 -15.47
CA GLN A 443 2.05 -10.19 -16.85
C GLN A 443 2.28 -8.80 -17.41
N TYR A 444 3.52 -8.50 -17.75
CA TYR A 444 3.88 -7.23 -18.37
C TYR A 444 3.16 -7.08 -19.73
N PRO A 445 2.45 -5.96 -19.98
CA PRO A 445 1.75 -5.76 -21.23
C PRO A 445 2.75 -5.65 -22.39
N GLU A 446 2.46 -6.31 -23.51
CA GLU A 446 3.32 -6.25 -24.69
C GLU A 446 3.04 -4.98 -25.51
N TRP A 447 4.11 -4.23 -25.82
CA TRP A 447 4.06 -2.99 -26.60
C TRP A 447 5.04 -3.10 -27.78
N TYR A 448 4.57 -2.78 -28.98
CA TYR A 448 5.33 -2.82 -30.23
C TYR A 448 5.34 -1.47 -30.94
#